data_AF-A0A936ZEX1-F1
#
_entry.id   AF-A0A936ZEX1-F1
#
_cell.length_a   1.000
_cell.length_b   1.000
_cell.length_c   1.000
_cell.angle_alpha   90.00
_cell.angle_beta   90.00
_cell.angle_gamma   90.00
#
_symmetry.space_group_name_H-M   'P 1'
#
loop_
_entity.id
_entity.type
_entity.pdbx_description
1 polymer ?
#
loop_
_entity_poly.entity_id
_entity_poly.type
_entity_poly.pdbx_seq_one_letter_code
_entity_poly.pdbx_strand_id
1 'polypeptide(L)' 'MNQVDQQVEQIARAFFRARIEGGIWESAPRVLQHEFRLYARQAISMLDNPQEQSTIAEGEGAGARSLEAA' A
#
# COMPACT_ATOMS: atom_id res chain seq x y z
N MET A 1 17.04 5.19 16.57
CA MET A 1 16.12 5.10 15.43
C MET A 1 14.70 5.21 15.97
N ASN A 2 13.86 6.14 15.48
CA ASN A 2 12.47 6.26 15.93
C ASN A 2 11.66 5.02 15.52
N GLN A 3 10.64 4.63 16.28
CA GLN A 3 9.78 3.46 15.98
C GLN A 3 9.10 3.60 14.61
N VAL A 4 8.65 4.80 14.27
CA VAL A 4 7.99 5.10 12.98
C VAL A 4 8.96 4.90 11.82
N ASP A 5 10.21 5.33 11.94
CA ASP A 5 11.21 5.15 10.88
C ASP A 5 11.52 3.66 10.62
N GLN A 6 11.42 2.81 11.65
CA GLN A 6 11.58 1.35 11.49
C GLN A 6 10.39 0.74 10.75
N GLN A 7 9.16 1.15 11.08
CA GLN A 7 7.95 0.69 10.38
C GLN A 7 7.97 1.12 8.91
N VAL A 8 8.35 2.38 8.65
CA VAL A 8 8.51 2.91 7.29
C VAL A 8 9.50 2.07 6.48
N GLU A 9 10.67 1.74 7.05
CA GLU A 9 11.69 0.94 6.35
C GLU A 9 11.22 -0.49 6.09
N GLN A 10 10.51 -1.12 7.04
CA GLN A 10 9.99 -2.48 6.86
C GLN A 10 8.92 -2.55 5.76
N ILE A 11 7.97 -1.60 5.78
CA ILE A 11 6.90 -1.54 4.77
C ILE A 11 7.48 -1.21 3.40
N ALA A 12 8.42 -0.26 3.31
CA ALA A 12 9.08 0.09 2.06
C ALA A 12 9.78 -1.13 1.43
N ARG A 13 10.52 -1.92 2.23
CA ARG A 13 11.16 -3.16 1.78
C ARG A 13 10.16 -4.22 1.32
N ALA A 14 9.02 -4.34 2.01
CA ALA A 14 7.97 -5.27 1.62
C ALA A 14 7.36 -4.88 0.28
N PHE A 15 7.00 -3.61 0.11
CA PHE A 15 6.43 -3.09 -1.13
C PHE A 15 7.41 -3.21 -2.30
N PHE A 16 8.68 -2.90 -2.08
CA PHE A 16 9.72 -3.04 -3.09
C PHE A 16 9.85 -4.49 -3.57
N ARG A 17 9.95 -5.45 -2.65
CA ARG A 17 10.04 -6.88 -2.99
C ARG A 17 8.80 -7.41 -3.69
N ALA A 18 7.62 -6.91 -3.33
CA ALA A 18 6.36 -7.28 -3.99
C ALA A 18 6.27 -6.71 -5.41
N ARG A 19 6.80 -5.50 -5.64
CA ARG A 19 6.74 -4.81 -6.93
C ARG A 19 7.83 -5.27 -7.90
N ILE A 20 9.03 -5.56 -7.38
CA ILE A 20 10.22 -5.88 -8.15
C ILE A 20 10.68 -7.29 -7.80
N GLU A 21 10.28 -8.25 -8.65
CA GLU A 21 10.67 -9.64 -8.51
C GLU A 21 12.19 -9.79 -8.57
N GLY A 22 12.77 -10.50 -7.60
CA GLY A 22 14.23 -10.67 -7.48
C GLY A 22 14.99 -9.40 -7.09
N GLY A 23 14.31 -8.29 -6.81
CA GLY A 23 14.94 -7.04 -6.40
C GLY A 23 15.59 -7.12 -5.02
N ILE A 24 16.84 -6.68 -4.92
CA ILE A 24 17.56 -6.52 -3.64
C ILE A 24 17.46 -5.06 -3.20
N TRP A 25 16.82 -4.83 -2.05
CA TRP A 25 16.57 -3.49 -1.53
C TRP A 25 17.84 -2.66 -1.31
N GLU A 26 18.88 -3.27 -0.74
CA GLU A 26 20.16 -2.65 -0.45
C GLU A 26 20.89 -2.18 -1.72
N SER A 27 20.63 -2.82 -2.86
CA SER A 27 21.18 -2.47 -4.17
C SER A 27 20.29 -1.52 -4.98
N ALA A 28 19.08 -1.25 -4.51
CA ALA A 28 18.16 -0.35 -5.19
C ALA A 28 18.72 1.08 -5.21
N PRO A 29 18.53 1.85 -6.31
CA PRO A 29 18.90 3.26 -6.36
C PRO A 29 18.33 4.05 -5.17
N ARG A 30 19.11 4.99 -4.62
CA ARG A 30 18.67 5.79 -3.44
C ARG A 30 17.36 6.53 -3.69
N VAL A 31 17.14 7.01 -4.91
CA VAL A 31 15.89 7.66 -5.32
C VAL A 31 14.71 6.70 -5.19
N LEU A 32 14.87 5.46 -5.64
CA LEU A 32 13.84 4.44 -5.58
C LEU A 32 13.57 4.03 -4.13
N GLN A 33 14.62 3.84 -3.33
CA GLN A 33 14.44 3.58 -1.90
C GLN A 33 13.71 4.74 -1.18
N HIS A 34 13.99 5.98 -1.55
CA HIS A 34 13.30 7.13 -0.99
C HIS A 34 11.82 7.13 -1.38
N GLU A 35 11.50 6.85 -2.64
CA GLU A 35 10.12 6.76 -3.13
C GLU A 35 9.30 5.71 -2.37
N PHE A 36 9.84 4.50 -2.20
CA PHE A 36 9.15 3.46 -1.43
C PHE A 36 8.98 3.82 0.06
N ARG A 37 9.88 4.60 0.65
CA ARG A 37 9.69 5.14 2.01
C ARG A 37 8.57 6.16 2.08
N LEU A 38 8.38 6.97 1.03
CA LEU A 38 7.23 7.89 0.95
C LEU A 38 5.91 7.12 0.89
N TYR A 39 5.83 6.07 0.08
CA TYR A 39 4.65 5.21 0.03
C TYR A 39 4.36 4.54 1.38
N ALA A 40 5.40 4.05 2.06
CA ALA A 40 5.25 3.48 3.38
C ALA A 40 4.71 4.49 4.42
N ARG A 41 5.21 5.75 4.40
CA ARG A 41 4.68 6.81 5.27
C ARG A 41 3.22 7.10 4.98
N GLN A 42 2.87 7.22 3.69
CA GLN A 42 1.48 7.46 3.28
C GLN A 42 0.56 6.32 3.74
N ALA A 43 0.97 5.06 3.55
CA ALA A 43 0.20 3.90 3.99
C ALA A 43 -0.03 3.92 5.51
N ILE A 44 0.98 4.26 6.32
CA ILE A 44 0.82 4.41 7.78
C ILE A 44 -0.19 5.52 8.09
N SER A 45 -0.04 6.70 7.48
CA SER A 45 -0.97 7.83 7.71
C SER A 45 -2.42 7.51 7.34
N MET A 46 -2.64 6.67 6.33
CA MET A 46 -3.97 6.19 5.93
C MET A 46 -4.59 5.23 6.96
N LEU A 47 -3.77 4.50 7.72
CA LEU A 47 -4.25 3.61 8.78
C LEU A 47 -4.56 4.38 10.08
N ASP A 48 -3.80 5.44 10.36
CA ASP A 48 -4.03 6.30 11.52
C ASP A 48 -5.28 7.20 11.36
N ASN A 49 -5.76 7.42 10.13
CA ASN A 49 -6.95 8.24 9.83
C ASN A 49 -8.05 7.43 9.11
N PRO A 50 -8.78 6.55 9.82
CA PRO A 50 -9.80 5.66 9.22
C PRO A 50 -11.03 6.38 8.64
N GLN A 51 -11.15 7.71 8.79
CA GLN A 51 -12.29 8.49 8.26
C GLN A 51 -12.20 8.78 6.76
N GLU A 52 -11.04 8.62 6.10
CA GLU A 52 -10.87 8.85 4.64
C GLU A 52 -11.11 7.61 3.76
N GLN A 53 -11.36 6.42 4.34
CA GLN A 53 -11.52 5.17 3.57
C GLN A 53 -12.92 4.96 2.98
N SER A 54 -13.90 5.79 3.34
CA SER A 54 -15.31 5.63 2.93
C SER A 54 -15.67 6.18 1.54
N THR A 55 -14.71 6.66 0.74
CA THR A 55 -15.02 7.33 -0.55
C THR A 55 -14.45 6.63 -1.80
N ILE A 56 -13.57 5.63 -1.67
CA ILE A 56 -12.93 4.99 -2.85
C ILE A 56 -13.46 3.55 -3.10
N ALA A 57 -14.38 3.04 -2.29
CA ALA A 57 -14.93 1.67 -2.45
C ALA A 57 -16.35 1.60 -3.05
N GLU A 58 -17.02 2.72 -3.27
CA GLU A 58 -18.40 2.75 -3.79
C GLU A 58 -18.44 3.34 -5.20
N GLY A 59 -17.82 2.63 -6.15
CA GLY A 59 -17.75 3.08 -7.54
C GLY A 59 -17.81 2.02 -8.61
N GLU A 60 -17.85 0.72 -8.30
CA GLU A 60 -17.90 -0.31 -9.35
C GLU A 60 -18.61 -1.58 -8.83
N GLY A 61 -19.80 -1.87 -9.36
CA GLY A 61 -20.45 -3.19 -9.18
C GLY A 61 -21.90 -3.22 -8.70
N ALA A 62 -22.68 -2.14 -8.83
CA ALA A 62 -24.14 -2.24 -8.70
C ALA A 62 -24.75 -2.73 -10.02
N GLY A 63 -24.96 -4.05 -10.17
CA GLY A 63 -25.83 -4.53 -11.25
C GLY A 63 -25.64 -5.98 -11.70
N ALA A 64 -25.93 -6.96 -10.86
CA ALA A 64 -26.35 -8.29 -11.32
C ALA A 64 -27.12 -9.02 -10.21
N ARG A 65 -28.36 -8.57 -9.93
CA ARG A 65 -29.32 -9.39 -9.18
C ARG A 65 -30.19 -10.17 -10.16
N SER A 66 -30.42 -11.42 -9.77
CA SER A 66 -31.63 -12.23 -10.01
C SER A 66 -31.83 -12.84 -11.39
N LEU A 67 -31.58 -14.15 -11.47
CA LEU A 67 -32.45 -15.22 -12.00
C LEU A 67 -31.60 -16.51 -11.85
N GLU A 68 -32.04 -17.56 -11.17
CA GLU A 68 -33.18 -18.38 -11.56
C GLU A 68 -33.81 -19.08 -10.35
N ALA A 69 -35.14 -19.10 -10.38
CA ALA A 69 -35.97 -20.11 -9.76
C ALA A 69 -36.74 -20.80 -10.90
N ALA A 70 -36.56 -22.11 -11.07
CA ALA A 70 -37.53 -23.06 -11.62
C ALA A 70 -36.97 -24.49 -11.52
#